data_AF-A0A969YA12-F1
#
_entry.id   AF-A0A969YA12-F1
#
_cell.length_a   1.000
_cell.length_b   1.000
_cell.length_c   1.000
_cell.angle_alpha   90.00
_cell.angle_beta   90.00
_cell.angle_gamma   90.00
#
_symmetry.space_group_name_H-M   'P 1'
#
loop_
_entity.id
_entity.type
_entity.pdbx_description
1 polymer ?
#
loop_
_entity_poly.entity_id
_entity_poly.type
_entity_poly.pdbx_seq_one_letter_code
_entity_poly.pdbx_strand_id
1 'polypeptide(L)'
;MTTRDYADPSQARTHYHCRVKIEERHRQLKCFHDLSGFRSRAQNVIVAQVVFILLSYTLRQWQLWRLHAEVLPDQTPELMRRRLNLRKQYIVIYLARSYAQIPLAHFTRLVLELEGEARQRALAKIQKLEQSLLNSNDDDTS
;
A
#
# COMPACT_ATOMS: atom_id res chain seq x y z
N MET A 1 -11.69 -29.42 -5.09
CA MET A 1 -12.71 -28.70 -5.88
C MET A 1 -14.01 -28.74 -5.08
N THR A 2 -14.58 -27.59 -4.73
CA THR A 2 -15.84 -27.54 -3.98
C THR A 2 -17.00 -27.34 -4.96
N THR A 3 -17.91 -28.29 -5.02
CA THR A 3 -19.14 -28.34 -5.84
C THR A 3 -20.27 -27.54 -5.19
N ARG A 4 -20.01 -26.31 -4.73
CA ARG A 4 -21.07 -25.44 -4.21
C ARG A 4 -21.56 -24.59 -5.36
N ASP A 5 -22.82 -24.79 -5.73
CA ASP A 5 -23.43 -24.04 -6.83
C ASP A 5 -23.73 -22.63 -6.35
N TYR A 6 -23.00 -21.65 -6.87
CA TYR A 6 -23.16 -20.26 -6.51
C TYR A 6 -24.09 -19.60 -7.54
N ALA A 7 -25.30 -19.22 -7.10
CA ALA A 7 -26.26 -18.53 -7.96
C ALA A 7 -25.74 -17.15 -8.45
N ASP A 8 -24.83 -16.54 -7.71
CA ASP A 8 -24.12 -15.32 -8.10
C ASP A 8 -22.59 -15.54 -8.00
N PRO A 9 -21.83 -15.35 -9.10
CA PRO A 9 -20.37 -15.52 -9.11
C PRO A 9 -19.62 -14.57 -8.16
N SER A 10 -20.25 -13.47 -7.71
CA SER A 10 -19.67 -12.58 -6.70
C SER A 10 -19.56 -13.26 -5.31
N GLN A 11 -20.47 -14.18 -4.99
CA GLN A 11 -20.51 -14.89 -3.72
C GLN A 11 -19.35 -15.88 -3.58
N ALA A 12 -18.92 -16.49 -4.68
CA ALA A 12 -17.74 -17.34 -4.71
C ALA A 12 -16.48 -16.57 -4.29
N ARG A 13 -16.31 -15.33 -4.79
CA ARG A 13 -15.18 -14.46 -4.41
C ARG A 13 -15.25 -14.06 -2.94
N THR A 14 -16.41 -13.69 -2.43
CA THR A 14 -16.61 -13.36 -1.02
C THR A 14 -16.29 -14.55 -0.10
N HIS A 15 -16.74 -15.75 -0.47
CA HIS A 15 -16.39 -16.98 0.25
C HIS A 15 -14.89 -17.27 0.22
N TYR A 16 -14.24 -17.06 -0.93
CA TYR A 16 -12.80 -17.25 -1.06
C TYR A 16 -12.01 -16.25 -0.19
N HIS A 17 -12.47 -15.00 -0.09
CA HIS A 17 -11.87 -14.01 0.80
C HIS A 17 -12.01 -14.36 2.28
N CYS A 18 -13.11 -14.99 2.70
CA CYS A 18 -13.26 -15.48 4.07
C CYS A 18 -12.21 -16.54 4.43
N ARG A 19 -11.86 -17.42 3.49
CA ARG A 19 -10.80 -18.41 3.71
C ARG A 19 -9.44 -17.76 3.95
N VAL A 20 -9.08 -16.79 3.12
CA VAL A 20 -7.82 -16.05 3.25
C VAL A 20 -7.71 -15.37 4.62
N LYS A 21 -8.81 -14.77 5.11
CA LYS A 21 -8.84 -14.13 6.44
C LYS A 21 -8.60 -15.14 7.58
N ILE A 22 -9.12 -16.36 7.47
CA ILE A 22 -8.94 -17.41 8.47
C ILE A 22 -7.49 -17.92 8.45
N GLU A 23 -6.95 -18.21 7.27
CA GLU A 23 -5.58 -18.70 7.09
C GLU A 23 -4.54 -17.68 7.61
N GLU A 24 -4.74 -16.40 7.30
CA GLU A 24 -3.87 -15.33 7.78
C GLU A 24 -3.97 -15.14 9.30
N ARG A 25 -5.16 -15.25 9.89
CA ARG A 25 -5.33 -15.26 11.35
C ARG A 25 -4.57 -16.42 11.99
N HIS A 26 -4.63 -17.61 11.41
CA HIS A 26 -3.85 -18.77 11.90
C HIS A 26 -2.35 -18.54 11.77
N ARG A 27 -1.89 -17.90 10.68
CA ARG A 27 -0.48 -17.54 10.50
C ARG A 27 -0.02 -16.56 11.57
N GLN A 28 -0.77 -15.50 11.82
CA GLN A 28 -0.46 -14.50 12.84
C GLN A 28 -0.42 -15.12 14.24
N LEU A 29 -1.40 -15.95 14.58
CA LEU A 29 -1.45 -16.64 15.87
C LEU A 29 -0.23 -17.54 16.07
N LYS A 30 0.19 -18.29 15.04
CA LYS A 30 1.37 -19.16 15.10
C LYS A 30 2.71 -18.41 15.08
N CYS A 31 2.79 -17.28 14.37
CA CYS A 31 4.03 -16.50 14.21
C CYS A 31 4.29 -15.54 15.37
N PHE A 32 3.25 -14.91 15.93
CA PHE A 32 3.41 -13.88 16.97
C PHE A 32 3.21 -14.41 18.39
N HIS A 33 2.46 -15.49 18.56
CA HIS A 33 2.43 -16.23 19.81
C HIS A 33 3.21 -17.52 19.64
N ASP A 34 4.25 -17.71 20.45
CA ASP A 34 5.00 -18.97 20.50
C ASP A 34 4.18 -20.07 21.20
N LEU A 35 3.09 -20.47 20.54
CA LEU A 35 2.24 -21.58 20.94
C LEU A 35 2.97 -22.92 20.80
N SER A 36 4.08 -22.96 20.04
CA SER A 36 4.85 -24.17 19.76
C SER A 36 5.98 -24.41 20.77
N GLY A 37 6.46 -23.36 21.45
CA GLY A 37 7.50 -23.41 22.47
C GLY A 37 7.01 -23.79 23.87
N PHE A 38 5.72 -23.67 24.17
CA PHE A 38 5.19 -24.00 25.49
C PHE A 38 4.93 -25.51 25.64
N ARG A 39 5.89 -26.22 26.24
CA ARG A 39 5.78 -27.65 26.57
C ARG A 39 5.61 -27.84 28.07
N SER A 40 4.38 -27.86 28.55
CA SER A 40 4.05 -28.34 29.90
C SER A 40 3.41 -29.72 29.81
N ARG A 41 3.63 -30.58 30.81
CA ARG A 41 3.01 -31.92 30.87
C ARG A 41 1.55 -31.89 31.32
N ALA A 42 1.09 -30.76 31.86
CA ALA A 42 -0.29 -30.59 32.33
C ALA A 42 -1.17 -29.98 31.23
N GLN A 43 -2.08 -30.79 30.69
CA GLN A 43 -3.03 -30.37 29.65
C GLN A 43 -3.86 -29.15 30.06
N ASN A 44 -4.26 -29.06 31.34
CA ASN A 44 -5.02 -27.93 31.85
C ASN A 44 -4.27 -26.59 31.72
N VAL A 45 -2.96 -26.60 31.95
CA VAL A 45 -2.12 -25.40 31.84
C VAL A 45 -2.00 -24.95 30.38
N ILE A 46 -1.86 -25.90 29.45
CA ILE A 46 -1.83 -25.62 28.01
C ILE A 46 -3.16 -25.01 27.56
N VAL A 47 -4.29 -25.59 27.97
CA VAL A 47 -5.62 -25.09 27.60
C VAL A 47 -5.85 -23.68 28.15
N ALA A 48 -5.56 -23.46 29.43
CA ALA A 48 -5.70 -22.14 30.05
C ALA A 48 -4.86 -21.07 29.33
N GLN A 49 -3.62 -21.40 28.94
CA GLN A 49 -2.77 -20.48 28.19
C GLN A 49 -3.30 -20.19 26.79
N VAL A 50 -3.78 -21.20 26.06
CA VAL A 50 -4.37 -21.01 24.73
C VAL A 50 -5.60 -20.10 24.83
N VAL A 51 -6.48 -20.33 25.80
CA VAL A 51 -7.66 -19.48 26.07
C VAL A 51 -7.24 -18.05 26.41
N PHE A 52 -6.23 -17.88 27.27
CA PHE A 52 -5.72 -16.56 27.63
C PHE A 52 -5.14 -15.81 26.43
N ILE A 53 -4.42 -16.49 25.54
CA ILE A 53 -3.88 -15.92 24.30
C ILE A 53 -5.00 -15.51 23.33
N LEU A 54 -6.00 -16.38 23.14
CA LEU A 54 -7.17 -16.08 22.32
C LEU A 54 -7.93 -14.85 22.85
N LEU A 55 -8.13 -14.78 24.16
CA LEU A 55 -8.81 -13.66 24.83
C LEU A 55 -8.00 -12.36 24.73
N SER A 56 -6.69 -12.42 24.97
CA SER A 56 -5.80 -11.26 24.84
C SER A 56 -5.78 -10.74 23.40
N TYR A 57 -5.81 -11.64 22.42
CA TYR A 57 -5.87 -11.31 21.01
C TYR A 57 -7.21 -10.63 20.65
N THR A 58 -8.35 -11.17 21.09
CA THR A 58 -9.66 -10.56 20.81
C THR A 58 -9.80 -9.19 21.48
N LEU A 59 -9.31 -9.04 22.71
CA LEU A 59 -9.30 -7.75 23.40
C LEU A 59 -8.42 -6.73 22.69
N ARG A 60 -7.22 -7.13 22.24
CA ARG A 60 -6.34 -6.26 21.45
C ARG A 60 -6.99 -5.87 20.12
N GLN A 61 -7.64 -6.81 19.42
CA GLN A 61 -8.39 -6.50 18.20
C GLN A 61 -9.52 -5.52 18.47
N TRP A 62 -10.23 -5.69 19.59
CA TRP A 62 -11.30 -4.79 19.99
C TRP A 62 -10.78 -3.38 20.36
N GLN A 63 -9.66 -3.29 21.08
CA GLN A 63 -8.99 -2.02 21.38
C GLN A 63 -8.56 -1.30 20.10
N LEU A 64 -7.95 -2.01 19.15
CA LEU A 64 -7.56 -1.44 17.87
C LEU A 64 -8.77 -0.98 17.06
N TRP A 65 -9.85 -1.76 17.08
CA TRP A 65 -11.10 -1.40 16.41
C TRP A 65 -11.73 -0.17 17.04
N ARG A 66 -11.77 -0.09 18.36
CA ARG A 66 -12.26 1.08 19.10
C ARG A 66 -11.41 2.32 18.83
N LEU A 67 -10.08 2.20 18.84
CA LEU A 67 -9.17 3.30 18.52
C LEU A 67 -9.34 3.75 17.07
N HIS A 68 -9.52 2.83 16.13
CA HIS A 68 -9.85 3.20 14.74
C HIS A 68 -11.23 3.85 14.61
N ALA A 69 -12.22 3.42 15.38
CA ALA A 69 -13.56 4.00 15.37
C ALA A 69 -13.60 5.40 16.00
N GLU A 70 -12.83 5.63 17.07
CA GLU A 70 -12.68 6.95 17.72
C GLU A 70 -11.84 7.92 16.86
N VAL A 71 -10.87 7.42 16.09
CA VAL A 71 -10.09 8.20 15.09
C VAL A 71 -10.86 8.44 13.79
N LEU A 72 -12.12 7.98 13.69
CA LEU A 72 -12.97 8.16 12.52
C LEU A 72 -14.08 9.21 12.74
N PRO A 73 -13.78 10.50 12.96
CA PRO A 73 -14.67 11.54 12.49
C PRO A 73 -14.49 11.67 10.97
N ASP A 74 -15.45 11.15 10.22
CA ASP A 74 -15.77 11.51 8.83
C ASP A 74 -14.70 11.32 7.72
N GLN A 75 -13.54 10.74 8.03
CA GLN A 75 -12.50 10.50 7.01
C GLN A 75 -12.71 9.16 6.30
N THR A 76 -13.60 9.25 5.31
CA THR A 76 -13.91 8.26 4.28
C THR A 76 -12.66 7.48 3.82
N PRO A 77 -12.74 6.16 3.57
CA PRO A 77 -11.66 5.40 2.92
C PRO A 77 -11.22 6.00 1.57
N GLU A 78 -12.05 6.85 0.97
CA GLU A 78 -11.67 7.70 -0.17
C GLU A 78 -10.58 8.72 0.17
N LEU A 79 -10.57 9.36 1.34
CA LEU A 79 -9.51 10.30 1.75
C LEU A 79 -8.20 9.57 2.06
N MET A 80 -8.25 8.38 2.64
CA MET A 80 -7.05 7.53 2.79
C MET A 80 -6.55 7.03 1.43
N ARG A 81 -7.46 6.60 0.55
CA ARG A 81 -7.13 6.28 -0.85
C ARG A 81 -6.62 7.52 -1.58
N ARG A 82 -7.08 8.73 -1.30
CA ARG A 82 -6.61 9.99 -1.91
C ARG A 82 -5.25 10.40 -1.35
N ARG A 83 -4.95 10.11 -0.08
CA ARG A 83 -3.60 10.24 0.49
C ARG A 83 -2.61 9.21 -0.06
N LEU A 84 -3.07 7.99 -0.36
CA LEU A 84 -2.26 6.92 -0.97
C LEU A 84 -2.15 7.07 -2.51
N ASN A 85 -3.20 7.58 -3.18
CA ASN A 85 -3.31 7.86 -4.62
C ASN A 85 -2.96 9.31 -4.99
N LEU A 86 -2.58 10.16 -4.04
CA LEU A 86 -1.75 11.34 -4.35
C LEU A 86 -0.39 10.78 -4.73
N ARG A 87 -0.37 10.29 -5.97
CA ARG A 87 0.67 9.54 -6.64
C ARG A 87 2.01 10.10 -6.20
N LYS A 88 2.80 9.24 -5.57
CA LYS A 88 4.25 9.43 -5.45
C LYS A 88 4.87 9.36 -6.84
N GLN A 89 4.57 10.35 -7.68
CA GLN A 89 5.20 10.61 -8.95
C GLN A 89 6.55 11.22 -8.61
N TYR A 90 7.61 10.49 -8.94
CA TYR A 90 8.97 10.96 -8.82
C TYR A 90 9.50 11.24 -10.21
N ILE A 91 10.18 12.36 -10.36
CA ILE A 91 11.03 12.63 -11.51
C ILE A 91 12.41 12.10 -11.14
N VAL A 92 12.92 11.20 -11.98
CA VAL A 92 14.28 10.67 -11.85
C VAL A 92 15.16 11.39 -12.87
N ILE A 93 16.15 12.12 -12.38
CA ILE A 93 17.12 12.85 -13.21
C ILE A 93 18.42 12.05 -13.19
N TYR A 94 18.89 11.65 -14.36
CA TYR A 94 20.19 10.98 -14.53
C TYR A 94 21.22 11.97 -15.07
N LEU A 95 22.36 12.09 -14.38
CA LEU A 95 23.49 12.91 -14.82
C LEU A 95 24.77 12.09 -14.74
N ALA A 96 25.28 11.63 -15.88
CA ALA A 96 26.44 10.75 -15.99
C ALA A 96 26.34 9.49 -15.08
N ARG A 97 26.97 9.51 -13.90
CA ARG A 97 26.96 8.40 -12.92
C ARG A 97 26.14 8.68 -11.65
N SER A 98 25.47 9.83 -11.57
CA SER A 98 24.60 10.18 -10.45
C SER A 98 23.13 10.19 -10.87
N TYR A 99 22.25 9.89 -9.91
CA TYR A 99 20.82 9.99 -10.10
C TYR A 99 20.20 10.75 -8.93
N ALA A 100 19.15 11.53 -9.21
CA ALA A 100 18.36 12.23 -8.20
C ALA A 100 16.88 11.85 -8.38
N GLN A 101 16.19 11.57 -7.27
CA GLN A 101 14.76 11.32 -7.25
C GLN A 101 14.07 12.49 -6.55
N ILE A 102 13.20 13.20 -7.28
CA ILE A 102 12.52 14.39 -6.77
C ILE A 102 11.00 14.17 -6.89
N PRO A 103 10.21 14.36 -5.81
CA PRO A 103 8.76 14.34 -5.91
C PRO A 103 8.27 15.38 -6.92
N LEU A 104 7.30 15.02 -7.76
CA LEU A 104 6.79 15.87 -8.83
C LEU A 104 6.37 17.25 -8.33
N ALA A 105 5.64 17.31 -7.20
CA ALA A 105 5.21 18.58 -6.61
C ALA A 105 6.40 19.47 -6.21
N HIS A 106 7.49 18.88 -5.71
CA HIS A 106 8.71 19.61 -5.35
C HIS A 106 9.45 20.10 -6.60
N PHE A 107 9.53 19.28 -7.65
CA PHE A 107 10.08 19.69 -8.93
C PHE A 107 9.28 20.85 -9.56
N THR A 108 7.95 20.77 -9.57
CA THR A 108 7.10 21.85 -10.11
C THR A 108 7.32 23.14 -9.33
N ARG A 109 7.44 23.07 -8.00
CA ARG A 109 7.78 24.23 -7.18
C ARG A 109 9.14 24.82 -7.55
N LEU A 110 10.18 23.99 -7.65
CA LEU A 110 11.51 24.45 -8.08
C LEU A 110 11.47 25.14 -9.44
N VAL A 111 10.68 24.62 -10.39
CA VAL A 111 10.51 25.23 -11.72
C VAL A 111 9.77 26.57 -11.64
N LEU A 112 8.77 26.69 -10.77
CA LEU A 112 8.01 27.93 -10.57
C LEU A 112 8.82 29.02 -9.85
N GLU A 113 9.73 28.62 -8.96
CA GLU A 113 10.66 29.51 -8.24
C GLU A 113 11.86 29.94 -9.10
N LEU A 114 12.03 29.41 -10.33
CA LEU A 114 13.04 29.91 -11.26
C LEU A 114 12.65 31.30 -11.76
N GLU A 115 13.47 32.31 -11.46
CA GLU A 115 13.30 33.67 -11.97
C GLU A 115 14.31 34.02 -13.09
N GLY A 116 13.91 34.96 -13.94
CA GLY A 116 14.78 35.57 -14.96
C GLY A 116 15.25 34.62 -16.08
N GLU A 117 16.55 34.69 -16.40
CA GLU A 117 17.16 33.95 -17.51
C GLU A 117 17.08 32.43 -17.33
N ALA A 118 17.10 31.94 -16.09
CA ALA A 118 17.10 30.50 -15.80
C ALA A 118 15.78 29.85 -16.24
N ARG A 119 14.66 30.56 -16.05
CA ARG A 119 13.34 30.12 -16.51
C ARG A 119 13.26 30.06 -18.03
N GLN A 120 13.78 31.07 -18.72
CA GLN A 120 13.77 31.11 -20.19
C GLN A 120 14.61 30.00 -20.80
N ARG A 121 15.81 29.73 -20.24
CA ARG A 121 16.67 28.62 -20.68
C ARG A 121 16.03 27.26 -20.41
N ALA A 122 15.35 27.09 -19.28
CA ALA A 122 14.61 25.86 -18.97
C ALA A 122 13.46 25.64 -19.96
N LEU A 123 12.70 26.69 -20.26
CA LEU A 123 11.59 26.65 -21.22
C LEU A 123 12.08 26.29 -22.63
N ALA A 124 13.14 26.92 -23.12
CA ALA A 124 13.73 26.61 -24.43
C ALA A 124 14.23 25.15 -24.52
N LYS A 125 14.81 24.62 -23.43
CA LYS A 125 15.21 23.19 -23.38
C LYS A 125 14.01 22.25 -23.40
N ILE A 126 12.95 22.56 -22.67
CA ILE A 126 11.72 21.74 -22.68
C ILE A 126 11.09 21.75 -24.07
N GLN A 127 10.96 22.91 -24.71
CA GLN A 127 10.44 23.02 -26.08
C GLN A 127 11.24 22.20 -27.08
N LYS A 128 12.58 22.23 -26.98
CA LYS A 128 13.45 21.43 -27.84
C LYS A 128 13.25 19.92 -27.60
N LEU A 129 13.06 19.51 -26.34
CA LEU A 129 12.76 18.11 -25.99
C LEU A 129 11.39 17.67 -26.50
N GLU A 130 10.35 18.49 -26.34
CA GLU A 130 9.01 18.22 -26.87
C GLU A 130 9.06 18.05 -28.39
N GLN A 131 9.75 18.93 -29.11
CA GLN A 131 9.93 18.81 -30.56
C GLN A 131 10.67 17.53 -30.93
N SER A 132 11.73 17.16 -30.20
CA SER A 132 12.45 15.91 -30.49
C SER A 132 11.63 14.64 -30.21
N LEU A 133 10.77 14.65 -29.19
CA LEU A 133 9.90 13.53 -28.83
C LEU A 133 8.68 13.39 -29.76
N LEU A 134 8.18 14.52 -30.26
CA LEU A 134 7.12 14.53 -31.27
C LEU A 134 7.66 14.04 -32.61
N ASN A 135 8.86 14.48 -33.00
CA ASN A 135 9.49 14.10 -34.26
C ASN A 135 10.09 12.68 -34.24
N SER A 136 10.41 12.10 -33.07
CA SER A 136 10.93 10.73 -33.00
C SER A 136 9.88 9.66 -33.31
N ASN A 137 8.58 10.00 -33.28
CA ASN A 137 7.51 9.05 -33.60
C ASN A 137 7.26 8.91 -35.11
N ASP A 138 7.87 9.75 -35.95
CA ASP A 138 7.68 9.70 -37.40
C ASP A 138 8.72 8.82 -38.13
N ASP A 139 9.83 8.46 -37.47
CA ASP A 139 10.92 7.65 -38.09
C ASP A 139 10.77 6.11 -37.92
N ASP A 140 9.82 5.63 -37.12
CA ASP A 140 9.63 4.19 -36.83
C ASP A 140 8.65 3.48 -37.79
N THR A 141 8.26 4.10 -38.92
CA THR A 141 7.30 3.52 -39.90
C THR A 141 7.81 3.43 -41.34
N SER A 142 9.10 3.15 -41.55
CA SER A 142 9.64 2.78 -42.88
C SER A 142 10.35 1.44 -42.88
#